data_AF-A0A2E3MLF5-F1
#
_entry.id   AF-A0A2E3MLF5-F1
#
_cell.length_a   1.000
_cell.length_b   1.000
_cell.length_c   1.000
_cell.angle_alpha   90.00
_cell.angle_beta   90.00
_cell.angle_gamma   90.00
#
_symmetry.space_group_name_H-M   'P 1'
#
loop_
_entity.id
_entity.type
_entity.pdbx_description
1 polymer ?
#
loop_
_entity_poly.entity_id
_entity_poly.type
_entity_poly.pdbx_seq_one_letter_code
_entity_poly.pdbx_strand_id
1 'polypeptide(L)'
;MMRYSVVLACGLSAVCLAVGAAEIPPEPGVIGPGPPLEILGTWIKSLDADRFEVREVATGRLITAGRPVIRPLLASLEDASLEAATRTVLILRELSMSADLDTAFQAEAALERIAGSFQASADRARATLRLLASVRQDRALEALREAGARIYREDAQYGPLGIEFSERWHGKLKDLQHLRWVASVTTVNLSGEKFGDGFLKAIARLENVERLVLQRTAVSDLGMANLEKLTGLRWLFVFHTSITDSAVKHLMTLPRLDEVKFYGTQVTAAGVAELKKSLGDRGTVDRRAGGFLGVALSGPCQVSRVVPQSAADKADLRQDDIVLKFADEYVTTVQDLIGKIGANRLGGRIQFEVLRGYEPVQLNVERKGGALGIEGESRGVGIFVTKVDEDSAAAVAGIRQGDRIYTWNRDSVRELPELAKRYEAAAQAEVVVIRGGQTLPKEVILGGWTWPDLN
;
A
#
# COMPACT_ATOMS: atom_id res chain seq x y z
N MET A 1 12.80 28.91 -56.41
CA MET A 1 13.87 29.79 -56.92
C MET A 1 14.22 30.81 -55.86
N MET A 2 15.52 30.94 -55.55
CA MET A 2 16.27 32.04 -54.87
C MET A 2 15.66 32.62 -53.59
N ARG A 3 16.16 32.42 -52.36
CA ARG A 3 17.53 32.56 -51.80
C ARG A 3 18.28 33.77 -52.35
N TYR A 4 18.17 34.90 -51.65
CA TYR A 4 19.13 36.00 -51.73
C TYR A 4 19.97 36.03 -50.45
N SER A 5 21.21 35.63 -50.62
CA SER A 5 22.33 35.94 -49.74
C SER A 5 22.89 37.30 -50.17
N VAL A 6 23.12 38.21 -49.22
CA VAL A 6 24.03 39.35 -49.42
C VAL A 6 25.06 39.29 -48.31
N VAL A 7 26.31 39.10 -48.75
CA VAL A 7 27.54 39.21 -47.96
C VAL A 7 28.24 40.48 -48.44
N LEU A 8 28.56 41.39 -47.50
CA LEU A 8 29.61 42.41 -47.61
C LEU A 8 29.93 42.83 -46.15
N ALA A 9 30.98 42.29 -45.55
CA ALA A 9 32.41 42.66 -45.65
C ALA A 9 32.81 43.81 -44.69
N CYS A 10 33.50 43.39 -43.63
CA CYS A 10 34.60 44.02 -42.88
C CYS A 10 34.70 45.55 -42.75
N GLY A 11 34.60 46.00 -41.50
CA GLY A 11 35.32 47.15 -40.97
C GLY A 11 35.79 46.83 -39.55
N LEU A 12 37.05 46.38 -39.43
CA LEU A 12 37.76 46.23 -38.16
C LEU A 12 37.98 47.60 -37.52
N SER A 13 37.55 47.76 -36.27
CA SER A 13 38.23 48.61 -35.29
C SER A 13 38.22 47.88 -33.95
N ALA A 14 39.38 47.34 -33.62
CA ALA A 14 39.63 46.65 -32.37
C ALA A 14 39.57 47.63 -31.18
N VAL A 15 38.68 47.34 -30.23
CA VAL A 15 38.84 47.80 -28.84
C VAL A 15 38.90 46.54 -28.00
N CYS A 16 40.11 46.20 -27.55
CA CYS A 16 40.32 45.17 -26.55
C CYS A 16 39.62 45.58 -25.24
N LEU A 17 38.50 44.94 -24.93
CA LEU A 17 38.02 44.79 -23.57
C LEU A 17 38.09 43.29 -23.26
N ALA A 18 38.93 42.95 -22.30
CA ALA A 18 39.08 41.60 -21.79
C ALA A 18 37.72 41.14 -21.23
N VAL A 19 37.04 40.26 -21.97
CA VAL A 19 35.89 39.53 -21.46
C VAL A 19 36.43 38.43 -20.55
N GLY A 20 36.34 38.65 -19.25
CA GLY A 20 36.42 37.56 -18.28
C GLY A 20 35.33 36.55 -18.64
N ALA A 21 35.74 35.30 -18.84
CA ALA A 21 34.84 34.21 -19.21
C ALA A 21 33.67 34.17 -18.22
N ALA A 22 32.48 34.55 -18.69
CA ALA A 22 31.25 34.22 -18.02
C ALA A 22 31.09 32.70 -18.13
N GLU A 23 31.33 32.01 -17.01
CA GLU A 23 31.02 30.58 -16.91
C GLU A 23 29.56 30.38 -17.28
N ILE A 24 29.34 29.57 -18.32
CA ILE A 24 28.03 29.06 -18.71
C ILE A 24 27.46 28.36 -17.47
N PRO A 25 26.24 28.70 -17.00
CA PRO A 25 25.65 28.00 -15.85
C PRO A 25 25.54 26.50 -16.18
N PRO A 26 25.92 25.60 -15.26
CA PRO A 26 25.86 24.17 -15.52
C PRO A 26 24.41 23.74 -15.76
N GLU A 27 24.21 22.80 -16.69
CA GLU A 27 22.91 22.19 -16.92
C GLU A 27 22.33 21.62 -15.60
N PRO A 28 21.01 21.75 -15.37
CA PRO A 28 20.38 21.26 -14.16
C PRO A 28 20.43 19.72 -14.16
N GLY A 29 21.39 19.13 -13.45
CA GLY A 29 21.41 17.67 -13.28
C GLY A 29 22.73 17.01 -12.84
N VAL A 30 23.88 17.70 -12.87
CA VAL A 30 25.16 17.07 -12.48
C VAL A 30 25.58 17.51 -11.07
N ILE A 31 25.30 16.66 -10.07
CA ILE A 31 25.74 16.85 -8.69
C ILE A 31 27.21 16.41 -8.57
N GLY A 32 28.14 17.35 -8.71
CA GLY A 32 29.52 17.18 -8.24
C GLY A 32 29.63 17.26 -6.71
N PRO A 33 30.79 16.92 -6.11
CA PRO A 33 31.03 17.26 -4.71
C PRO A 33 30.87 18.78 -4.57
N GLY A 34 29.99 19.21 -3.67
CA GLY A 34 29.76 20.64 -3.43
C GLY A 34 31.06 21.38 -3.12
N PRO A 35 31.06 22.73 -3.20
CA PRO A 35 32.27 23.51 -2.97
C PRO A 35 32.91 23.17 -1.62
N PRO A 36 34.26 23.17 -1.51
CA PRO A 36 34.97 22.94 -0.26
C PRO A 36 34.43 23.79 0.90
N LEU A 37 34.46 23.24 2.12
CA LEU A 37 33.95 23.91 3.31
C LEU A 37 34.57 25.30 3.53
N GLU A 38 35.82 25.49 3.15
CA GLU A 38 36.50 26.80 3.24
C GLU A 38 35.82 27.86 2.37
N ILE A 39 35.46 27.51 1.14
CA ILE A 39 34.76 28.40 0.21
C ILE A 39 33.36 28.72 0.74
N LEU A 40 32.66 27.72 1.28
CA LEU A 40 31.36 27.93 1.92
C LEU A 40 31.46 28.89 3.12
N GLY A 41 32.49 28.75 3.95
CA GLY A 41 32.76 29.66 5.06
C GLY A 41 32.96 31.11 4.59
N THR A 42 33.68 31.33 3.48
CA THR A 42 33.86 32.66 2.91
C THR A 42 32.55 33.27 2.43
N TRP A 43 31.71 32.48 1.74
CA TRP A 43 30.40 32.97 1.29
C TRP A 43 29.45 33.26 2.44
N ILE A 44 29.45 32.43 3.49
CA ILE A 44 28.63 32.64 4.69
C ILE A 44 29.04 33.94 5.39
N LYS A 45 30.34 34.19 5.56
CA LYS A 45 30.82 35.48 6.11
C LYS A 45 30.39 36.67 5.25
N SER A 46 30.33 36.48 3.94
CA SER A 46 29.92 37.52 2.99
C SER A 46 28.43 37.86 3.06
N LEU A 47 27.61 37.09 3.78
CA LEU A 47 26.21 37.44 4.05
C LEU A 47 26.05 38.67 4.93
N ASP A 48 27.12 39.11 5.62
CA ASP A 48 27.12 40.31 6.44
C ASP A 48 28.00 41.44 5.88
N ALA A 49 28.44 41.33 4.62
CA ALA A 49 29.27 42.35 4.00
C ALA A 49 28.53 43.70 3.91
N ASP A 50 29.21 44.83 4.09
CA ASP A 50 28.59 46.17 4.01
C ASP A 50 27.90 46.43 2.65
N ARG A 51 28.53 45.93 1.57
CA ARG A 51 28.05 46.11 0.20
C ARG A 51 26.94 45.12 -0.13
N PHE A 52 25.80 45.64 -0.54
CA PHE A 52 24.62 44.86 -0.92
C PHE A 52 24.94 43.83 -2.02
N GLU A 53 25.68 44.24 -3.06
CA GLU A 53 26.03 43.34 -4.18
C GLU A 53 26.79 42.10 -3.73
N VAL A 54 27.67 42.25 -2.72
CA VAL A 54 28.45 41.13 -2.18
C VAL A 54 27.54 40.13 -1.45
N ARG A 55 26.58 40.64 -0.68
CA ARG A 55 25.61 39.80 0.02
C ARG A 55 24.69 39.06 -0.94
N GLU A 56 24.23 39.72 -2.02
CA GLU A 56 23.41 39.10 -3.06
C GLU A 56 24.15 37.98 -3.79
N VAL A 57 25.39 38.23 -4.21
CA VAL A 57 26.22 37.21 -4.88
C VAL A 57 26.48 36.02 -3.95
N ALA A 58 26.78 36.26 -2.68
CA ALA A 58 26.98 35.21 -1.70
C ALA A 58 25.70 34.38 -1.48
N THR A 59 24.56 35.05 -1.38
CA THR A 59 23.24 34.42 -1.25
C THR A 59 22.95 33.48 -2.42
N GLY A 60 23.11 33.96 -3.66
CA GLY A 60 22.90 33.16 -4.86
C GLY A 60 23.84 31.95 -4.97
N ARG A 61 25.12 32.13 -4.60
CA ARG A 61 26.10 31.04 -4.57
C ARG A 61 25.73 29.95 -3.56
N LEU A 62 25.27 30.34 -2.37
CA LEU A 62 24.86 29.41 -1.32
C LEU A 62 23.58 28.64 -1.71
N ILE A 63 22.61 29.31 -2.35
CA ILE A 63 21.42 28.63 -2.89
C ILE A 63 21.84 27.61 -3.96
N THR A 64 22.71 28.01 -4.89
CA THR A 64 23.18 27.14 -5.98
C THR A 64 23.95 25.93 -5.46
N ALA A 65 24.73 26.11 -4.38
CA ALA A 65 25.50 25.02 -3.78
C ALA A 65 24.62 23.91 -3.16
N GLY A 66 23.35 24.20 -2.83
CA GLY A 66 22.39 23.17 -2.41
C GLY A 66 22.63 22.61 -0.99
N ARG A 67 22.31 21.33 -0.78
CA ARG A 67 22.36 20.65 0.54
C ARG A 67 23.60 20.92 1.41
N PRO A 68 24.86 20.93 0.90
CA PRO A 68 26.05 21.11 1.72
C PRO A 68 26.09 22.40 2.56
N VAL A 69 25.33 23.44 2.18
CA VAL A 69 25.36 24.73 2.89
C VAL A 69 24.53 24.74 4.18
N ILE A 70 23.59 23.81 4.33
CA ILE A 70 22.56 23.84 5.39
C ILE A 70 23.21 23.77 6.78
N ARG A 71 24.13 22.82 6.99
CA ARG A 71 24.82 22.66 8.29
C ARG A 71 25.73 23.84 8.62
N PRO A 72 26.63 24.29 7.70
CA PRO A 72 27.44 25.49 7.93
C PRO A 72 26.62 26.75 8.25
N LEU A 73 25.50 26.98 7.55
CA LEU A 73 24.61 28.11 7.82
C LEU A 73 24.05 28.06 9.25
N LEU A 74 23.55 26.89 9.68
CA LEU A 74 23.06 26.72 11.06
C LEU A 74 24.15 26.97 12.10
N ALA A 75 25.38 26.52 11.85
CA ALA A 75 26.49 26.72 12.77
C ALA A 75 26.88 28.21 12.90
N SER A 76 26.73 29.00 11.84
CA SER A 76 27.04 30.44 11.87
C SER A 76 26.00 31.32 12.57
N LEU A 77 24.84 30.78 12.95
CA LEU A 77 23.73 31.59 13.46
C LEU A 77 23.91 32.10 14.90
N GLU A 78 24.77 31.46 15.70
CA GLU A 78 24.98 31.86 17.10
C GLU A 78 25.55 33.28 17.20
N ASP A 79 26.48 33.64 16.31
CA ASP A 79 27.16 34.94 16.28
C ASP A 79 26.70 35.82 15.10
N ALA A 80 25.64 35.43 14.39
CA ALA A 80 25.20 36.11 13.19
C ALA A 80 24.56 37.48 13.50
N SER A 81 24.87 38.48 12.66
CA SER A 81 24.10 39.71 12.61
C SER A 81 22.64 39.43 12.21
N LEU A 82 21.77 40.41 12.41
CA LEU A 82 20.38 40.32 11.93
C LEU A 82 20.33 40.14 10.40
N GLU A 83 21.20 40.79 9.64
CA GLU A 83 21.24 40.68 8.17
C GLU A 83 21.65 39.26 7.74
N ALA A 84 22.74 38.73 8.30
CA ALA A 84 23.20 37.38 8.02
C ALA A 84 22.15 36.33 8.40
N ALA A 85 21.55 36.46 9.59
CA ALA A 85 20.48 35.57 10.03
C ALA A 85 19.23 35.68 9.14
N THR A 86 18.90 36.88 8.64
CA THR A 86 17.81 37.10 7.68
C THR A 86 18.07 36.37 6.36
N ARG A 87 19.28 36.49 5.82
CA ARG A 87 19.67 35.83 4.57
C ARG A 87 19.76 34.32 4.71
N THR A 88 20.19 33.81 5.87
CA THR A 88 20.15 32.38 6.16
C THR A 88 18.73 31.83 6.04
N VAL A 89 17.73 32.50 6.63
CA VAL A 89 16.32 32.09 6.49
C VAL A 89 15.86 32.13 5.02
N LEU A 90 16.28 33.15 4.25
CA LEU A 90 15.97 33.25 2.82
C LEU A 90 16.61 32.12 2.00
N ILE A 91 17.88 31.79 2.25
CA ILE A 91 18.57 30.69 1.57
C ILE A 91 17.87 29.37 1.89
N LEU A 92 17.56 29.11 3.16
CA LEU A 92 16.87 27.89 3.57
C LEU A 92 15.45 27.82 2.97
N ARG A 93 14.75 28.96 2.83
CA ARG A 93 13.46 29.02 2.11
C ARG A 93 13.61 28.57 0.66
N GLU A 94 14.60 29.07 -0.07
CA GLU A 94 14.81 28.67 -1.47
C GLU A 94 15.20 27.20 -1.59
N LEU A 95 16.11 26.73 -0.72
CA LEU A 95 16.51 25.32 -0.68
C LEU A 95 15.34 24.40 -0.31
N SER A 96 14.42 24.87 0.52
CA SER A 96 13.18 24.16 0.85
C SER A 96 12.29 23.95 -0.40
N MET A 97 12.45 24.75 -1.44
CA MET A 97 11.67 24.64 -2.68
C MET A 97 12.38 23.83 -3.78
N SER A 98 13.54 23.24 -3.46
CA SER A 98 14.31 22.39 -4.37
C SER A 98 13.51 21.19 -4.89
N ALA A 99 13.76 20.82 -6.15
CA ALA A 99 13.27 19.56 -6.71
C ALA A 99 13.92 18.34 -6.05
N ASP A 100 15.13 18.49 -5.48
CA ASP A 100 15.75 17.46 -4.66
C ASP A 100 15.09 17.42 -3.27
N LEU A 101 14.37 16.33 -3.03
CA LEU A 101 13.52 16.16 -1.85
C LEU A 101 14.31 16.04 -0.54
N ASP A 102 15.56 15.58 -0.60
CA ASP A 102 16.45 15.55 0.56
C ASP A 102 16.93 16.95 0.94
N THR A 103 17.39 17.74 -0.03
CA THR A 103 17.73 19.17 0.16
C THR A 103 16.55 19.92 0.74
N ALA A 104 15.37 19.75 0.14
CA ALA A 104 14.14 20.39 0.59
C ALA A 104 13.80 20.05 2.04
N PHE A 105 13.90 18.76 2.40
CA PHE A 105 13.64 18.27 3.74
C PHE A 105 14.64 18.81 4.78
N GLN A 106 15.94 18.73 4.49
CA GLN A 106 16.98 19.20 5.41
C GLN A 106 16.89 20.72 5.64
N ALA A 107 16.52 21.49 4.61
CA ALA A 107 16.37 22.93 4.71
C ALA A 107 15.16 23.32 5.58
N GLU A 108 14.06 22.56 5.51
CA GLU A 108 12.91 22.73 6.39
C GLU A 108 13.24 22.39 7.85
N ALA A 109 13.88 21.26 8.10
CA ALA A 109 14.31 20.90 9.45
C ALA A 109 15.24 21.97 10.06
N ALA A 110 16.07 22.61 9.23
CA ALA A 110 16.87 23.76 9.62
C ALA A 110 16.00 24.99 9.97
N LEU A 111 14.99 25.31 9.16
CA LEU A 111 14.02 26.38 9.47
C LEU A 111 13.24 26.10 10.75
N GLU A 112 12.80 24.87 10.99
CA GLU A 112 12.12 24.45 12.23
C GLU A 112 13.01 24.64 13.46
N ARG A 113 14.29 24.26 13.35
CA ARG A 113 15.28 24.48 14.40
C ARG A 113 15.46 25.97 14.71
N ILE A 114 15.51 26.83 13.69
CA ILE A 114 15.60 28.29 13.88
C ILE A 114 14.31 28.82 14.54
N ALA A 115 13.15 28.37 14.06
CA ALA A 115 11.84 28.76 14.56
C ALA A 115 11.61 28.39 16.04
N GLY A 116 12.23 27.31 16.51
CA GLY A 116 12.22 26.86 17.91
C GLY A 116 13.28 27.53 18.80
N SER A 117 14.12 28.41 18.26
CA SER A 117 15.17 29.10 19.02
C SER A 117 14.71 30.44 19.59
N PHE A 118 15.56 31.07 20.43
CA PHE A 118 15.35 32.42 20.95
C PHE A 118 16.06 33.51 20.11
N GLN A 119 16.51 33.19 18.89
CA GLN A 119 17.22 34.12 18.02
C GLN A 119 16.26 35.10 17.32
N ALA A 120 16.77 36.28 16.92
CA ALA A 120 15.98 37.30 16.21
C ALA A 120 15.38 36.81 14.87
N SER A 121 15.93 35.75 14.28
CA SER A 121 15.44 35.13 13.05
C SER A 121 14.28 34.14 13.27
N ALA A 122 13.95 33.77 14.51
CA ALA A 122 12.96 32.75 14.82
C ALA A 122 11.56 33.09 14.28
N ASP A 123 11.11 34.33 14.45
CA ASP A 123 9.80 34.78 13.95
C ASP A 123 9.71 34.73 12.42
N ARG A 124 10.81 35.09 11.73
CA ARG A 124 10.87 35.00 10.27
C ARG A 124 10.86 33.56 9.80
N ALA A 125 11.56 32.66 10.50
CA ALA A 125 11.53 31.23 10.20
C ALA A 125 10.11 30.66 10.40
N ARG A 126 9.41 31.02 11.50
CA ARG A 126 8.00 30.65 11.72
C ARG A 126 7.08 31.14 10.60
N ALA A 127 7.19 32.40 10.20
CA ALA A 127 6.39 32.95 9.10
C ALA A 127 6.69 32.25 7.77
N THR A 128 7.96 31.95 7.51
CA THR A 128 8.41 31.23 6.31
C THR A 128 7.83 29.82 6.25
N LEU A 129 7.90 29.05 7.34
CA LEU A 129 7.33 27.71 7.42
C LEU A 129 5.83 27.70 7.14
N ARG A 130 5.08 28.67 7.68
CA ARG A 130 3.63 28.78 7.41
C ARG A 130 3.33 28.98 5.93
N LEU A 131 4.09 29.83 5.24
CA LEU A 131 3.93 30.08 3.80
C LEU A 131 4.33 28.85 2.97
N LEU A 132 5.42 28.18 3.34
CA LEU A 132 5.93 27.01 2.64
C LEU A 132 5.01 25.80 2.76
N ALA A 133 4.36 25.63 3.92
CA ALA A 133 3.48 24.49 4.19
C ALA A 133 2.40 24.32 3.12
N SER A 134 1.68 25.41 2.78
CA SER A 134 0.63 25.37 1.75
C SER A 134 1.19 25.02 0.38
N VAL A 135 2.24 25.71 -0.07
CA VAL A 135 2.79 25.53 -1.41
C VAL A 135 3.33 24.11 -1.61
N ARG A 136 3.97 23.55 -0.58
CA ARG A 136 4.52 22.19 -0.63
C ARG A 136 3.45 21.13 -0.56
N GLN A 137 2.44 21.33 0.27
CA GLN A 137 1.29 20.44 0.26
C GLN A 137 0.67 20.39 -1.14
N ASP A 138 0.46 21.54 -1.79
CA ASP A 138 -0.08 21.59 -3.15
C ASP A 138 0.80 20.82 -4.16
N ARG A 139 2.13 21.05 -4.15
CA ARG A 139 3.08 20.31 -4.99
C ARG A 139 3.10 18.80 -4.69
N ALA A 140 3.05 18.42 -3.43
CA ALA A 140 3.04 17.01 -3.01
C ALA A 140 1.75 16.32 -3.47
N LEU A 141 0.61 16.99 -3.34
CA LEU A 141 -0.69 16.52 -3.83
C LEU A 141 -0.68 16.38 -5.36
N GLU A 142 -0.09 17.34 -6.07
CA GLU A 142 0.06 17.30 -7.53
C GLU A 142 0.94 16.12 -7.97
N ALA A 143 2.13 15.95 -7.38
CA ALA A 143 3.03 14.83 -7.68
C ALA A 143 2.38 13.45 -7.41
N LEU A 144 1.60 13.32 -6.32
CA LEU A 144 0.86 12.09 -6.02
C LEU A 144 -0.26 11.84 -7.03
N ARG A 145 -0.97 12.89 -7.49
CA ARG A 145 -2.00 12.78 -8.54
C ARG A 145 -1.40 12.41 -9.88
N GLU A 146 -0.28 13.02 -10.25
CA GLU A 146 0.48 12.69 -11.47
C GLU A 146 0.96 11.25 -11.45
N ALA A 147 1.30 10.70 -10.28
CA ALA A 147 1.66 9.29 -10.10
C ALA A 147 0.44 8.33 -10.05
N GLY A 148 -0.78 8.87 -10.17
CA GLY A 148 -2.03 8.12 -10.29
C GLY A 148 -2.83 7.94 -8.99
N ALA A 149 -2.46 8.61 -7.89
CA ALA A 149 -3.27 8.61 -6.66
C ALA A 149 -4.51 9.49 -6.83
N ARG A 150 -5.68 8.98 -6.42
CA ARG A 150 -6.90 9.79 -6.37
C ARG A 150 -6.98 10.48 -5.00
N ILE A 151 -7.01 11.80 -5.02
CA ILE A 151 -7.09 12.62 -3.81
C ILE A 151 -8.40 13.40 -3.84
N TYR A 152 -9.20 13.27 -2.79
CA TYR A 152 -10.51 13.90 -2.66
C TYR A 152 -10.69 14.50 -1.27
N ARG A 153 -11.70 15.37 -1.11
CA ARG A 153 -12.17 15.80 0.21
C ARG A 153 -13.37 14.96 0.60
N GLU A 154 -13.43 14.50 1.84
CA GLU A 154 -14.56 13.72 2.33
C GLU A 154 -15.85 14.56 2.37
N ASP A 155 -15.72 15.86 2.67
CA ASP A 155 -16.80 16.85 2.56
C ASP A 155 -16.53 17.85 1.43
N ALA A 156 -17.57 18.19 0.69
CA ALA A 156 -17.51 18.87 -0.61
C ALA A 156 -16.80 20.24 -0.68
N GLN A 157 -16.41 20.85 0.45
CA GLN A 157 -15.78 22.18 0.45
C GLN A 157 -14.58 22.35 1.38
N TYR A 158 -14.58 21.79 2.59
CA TYR A 158 -13.50 21.96 3.57
C TYR A 158 -13.15 20.69 4.38
N GLY A 159 -13.67 19.54 3.95
CA GLY A 159 -13.44 18.28 4.65
C GLY A 159 -11.98 17.83 4.60
N PRO A 160 -11.61 16.90 5.49
CA PRO A 160 -10.29 16.30 5.49
C PRO A 160 -10.05 15.52 4.18
N LEU A 161 -8.78 15.23 3.92
CA LEU A 161 -8.35 14.58 2.70
C LEU A 161 -8.49 13.06 2.80
N GLY A 162 -9.04 12.48 1.74
CA GLY A 162 -8.96 11.07 1.44
C GLY A 162 -7.95 10.82 0.31
N ILE A 163 -7.14 9.77 0.44
CA ILE A 163 -6.21 9.31 -0.61
C ILE A 163 -6.55 7.86 -0.97
N GLU A 164 -6.75 7.60 -2.25
CA GLU A 164 -6.94 6.28 -2.80
C GLU A 164 -5.78 5.92 -3.75
N PHE A 165 -5.15 4.80 -3.47
CA PHE A 165 -4.19 4.13 -4.34
C PHE A 165 -4.85 2.86 -4.90
N SER A 166 -5.03 2.81 -6.21
CA SER A 166 -5.65 1.70 -6.92
C SER A 166 -4.84 1.32 -8.16
N GLU A 167 -5.42 0.58 -9.10
CA GLU A 167 -4.72 0.20 -10.33
C GLU A 167 -4.17 1.38 -11.13
N ARG A 168 -4.74 2.57 -10.97
CA ARG A 168 -4.26 3.81 -11.59
C ARG A 168 -2.87 4.24 -11.12
N TRP A 169 -2.44 3.82 -9.94
CA TRP A 169 -1.12 4.16 -9.42
C TRP A 169 -0.02 3.55 -10.29
N HIS A 170 0.82 4.40 -10.85
CA HIS A 170 1.99 4.03 -11.65
C HIS A 170 3.30 4.63 -11.09
N GLY A 171 3.25 5.25 -9.92
CA GLY A 171 4.43 5.67 -9.16
C GLY A 171 5.19 4.50 -8.52
N LYS A 172 6.37 4.81 -8.00
CA LYS A 172 7.24 3.90 -7.24
C LYS A 172 7.10 4.17 -5.74
N LEU A 173 7.56 3.22 -4.92
CA LEU A 173 7.53 3.37 -3.46
C LEU A 173 8.23 4.65 -2.96
N LYS A 174 9.30 5.08 -3.65
CA LYS A 174 10.01 6.33 -3.33
C LYS A 174 9.13 7.57 -3.44
N ASP A 175 8.13 7.57 -4.32
CA ASP A 175 7.28 8.73 -4.59
C ASP A 175 6.32 8.97 -3.41
N LEU A 176 6.08 7.96 -2.56
CA LEU A 176 5.34 8.13 -1.30
C LEU A 176 6.05 9.04 -0.29
N GLN A 177 7.31 9.43 -0.53
CA GLN A 177 7.98 10.41 0.31
C GLN A 177 7.28 11.78 0.32
N HIS A 178 6.47 12.08 -0.71
CA HIS A 178 5.64 13.28 -0.78
C HIS A 178 4.56 13.33 0.32
N LEU A 179 4.12 12.18 0.84
CA LEU A 179 3.11 12.09 1.91
C LEU A 179 3.52 12.87 3.18
N ARG A 180 4.82 13.11 3.39
CA ARG A 180 5.32 13.89 4.54
C ARG A 180 4.79 15.33 4.61
N TRP A 181 4.44 15.92 3.46
CA TRP A 181 3.92 17.29 3.38
C TRP A 181 2.42 17.34 3.15
N VAL A 182 1.73 16.18 3.20
CA VAL A 182 0.28 16.13 3.03
C VAL A 182 -0.37 16.08 4.42
N ALA A 183 -0.84 17.23 4.88
CA ALA A 183 -1.57 17.32 6.14
C ALA A 183 -3.05 16.93 5.97
N SER A 184 -3.71 16.68 7.11
CA SER A 184 -5.17 16.46 7.18
C SER A 184 -5.70 15.27 6.39
N VAL A 185 -4.88 14.23 6.16
CA VAL A 185 -5.36 12.96 5.59
C VAL A 185 -6.02 12.12 6.67
N THR A 186 -7.31 11.85 6.51
CA THR A 186 -8.11 11.02 7.44
C THR A 186 -8.46 9.66 6.87
N THR A 187 -8.65 9.56 5.55
CA THR A 187 -8.95 8.29 4.89
C THR A 187 -7.84 7.88 3.94
N VAL A 188 -7.40 6.63 4.03
CA VAL A 188 -6.53 6.00 3.06
C VAL A 188 -7.15 4.70 2.55
N ASN A 189 -7.19 4.53 1.23
CA ASN A 189 -7.62 3.30 0.58
C ASN A 189 -6.49 2.73 -0.29
N LEU A 190 -6.14 1.47 -0.05
CA LEU A 190 -5.23 0.68 -0.86
C LEU A 190 -6.01 -0.45 -1.52
N SER A 191 -6.03 -0.49 -2.86
CA SER A 191 -6.77 -1.50 -3.61
C SER A 191 -5.92 -2.13 -4.71
N GLY A 192 -5.49 -3.38 -4.54
CA GLY A 192 -4.70 -4.13 -5.52
C GLY A 192 -3.41 -4.72 -4.97
N GLU A 193 -2.91 -5.77 -5.63
CA GLU A 193 -1.87 -6.65 -5.10
C GLU A 193 -0.48 -5.98 -5.07
N LYS A 194 -0.27 -4.94 -5.88
CA LYS A 194 0.97 -4.15 -5.88
C LYS A 194 1.21 -3.39 -4.56
N PHE A 195 0.19 -3.25 -3.73
CA PHE A 195 0.28 -2.53 -2.46
C PHE A 195 0.62 -3.50 -1.33
N GLY A 196 1.88 -3.50 -0.89
CA GLY A 196 2.37 -4.32 0.22
C GLY A 196 2.86 -3.52 1.42
N ASP A 197 3.62 -4.16 2.30
CA ASP A 197 4.09 -3.63 3.59
C ASP A 197 4.83 -2.28 3.47
N GLY A 198 5.57 -2.08 2.38
CA GLY A 198 6.26 -0.82 2.12
C GLY A 198 5.30 0.38 2.01
N PHE A 199 4.15 0.21 1.36
CA PHE A 199 3.12 1.25 1.26
C PHE A 199 2.52 1.53 2.64
N LEU A 200 2.21 0.48 3.39
CA LEU A 200 1.63 0.62 4.72
C LEU A 200 2.58 1.33 5.69
N LYS A 201 3.89 1.04 5.60
CA LYS A 201 4.94 1.75 6.34
C LYS A 201 5.01 3.24 6.00
N ALA A 202 4.78 3.62 4.74
CA ALA A 202 4.73 5.01 4.33
C ALA A 202 3.46 5.71 4.86
N ILE A 203 2.31 5.05 4.77
CA ILE A 203 1.02 5.55 5.30
C ILE A 203 1.05 5.72 6.81
N ALA A 204 1.75 4.85 7.53
CA ALA A 204 1.93 4.93 8.98
C ALA A 204 2.66 6.20 9.47
N ARG A 205 3.14 7.06 8.56
CA ARG A 205 3.70 8.38 8.87
C ARG A 205 2.67 9.51 8.86
N LEU A 206 1.46 9.24 8.37
CA LEU A 206 0.36 10.21 8.38
C LEU A 206 -0.29 10.22 9.76
N GLU A 207 -0.22 11.35 10.46
CA GLU A 207 -0.57 11.44 11.89
C GLU A 207 -2.08 11.38 12.16
N ASN A 208 -2.91 11.71 11.16
CA ASN A 208 -4.35 11.93 11.35
C ASN A 208 -5.24 10.88 10.67
N VAL A 209 -4.69 9.73 10.28
CA VAL A 209 -5.47 8.68 9.61
C VAL A 209 -6.46 8.06 10.60
N GLU A 210 -7.75 8.21 10.30
CA GLU A 210 -8.85 7.64 11.08
C GLU A 210 -9.45 6.42 10.39
N ARG A 211 -9.41 6.36 9.06
CA ARG A 211 -9.95 5.26 8.25
C ARG A 211 -8.89 4.69 7.32
N LEU A 212 -8.69 3.38 7.40
CA LEU A 212 -7.83 2.64 6.49
C LEU A 212 -8.61 1.49 5.86
N VAL A 213 -8.62 1.46 4.53
CA VAL A 213 -9.18 0.38 3.72
C VAL A 213 -8.05 -0.34 3.00
N LEU A 214 -7.95 -1.65 3.22
CA LEU A 214 -7.05 -2.56 2.53
C LEU A 214 -7.92 -3.53 1.74
N GLN A 215 -7.86 -3.46 0.42
CA GLN A 215 -8.62 -4.32 -0.47
C GLN A 215 -7.70 -5.05 -1.44
N ARG A 216 -7.69 -6.39 -1.40
CA ARG A 216 -6.88 -7.22 -2.31
C ARG A 216 -5.40 -6.81 -2.32
N THR A 217 -4.84 -6.50 -1.16
CA THR A 217 -3.46 -6.00 -1.02
C THR A 217 -2.48 -7.14 -0.74
N ALA A 218 -1.19 -6.93 -1.01
CA ALA A 218 -0.10 -7.81 -0.59
C ALA A 218 0.45 -7.45 0.81
N VAL A 219 -0.37 -6.80 1.64
CA VAL A 219 -0.01 -6.50 3.03
C VAL A 219 0.00 -7.80 3.84
N SER A 220 1.11 -8.04 4.54
CA SER A 220 1.31 -9.20 5.40
C SER A 220 1.05 -8.88 6.87
N ASP A 221 1.05 -9.90 7.73
CA ASP A 221 0.99 -9.72 9.19
C ASP A 221 2.14 -8.84 9.71
N LEU A 222 3.34 -8.92 9.11
CA LEU A 222 4.47 -8.05 9.45
C LEU A 222 4.21 -6.60 9.04
N GLY A 223 3.55 -6.40 7.90
CA GLY A 223 3.11 -5.08 7.46
C GLY A 223 2.14 -4.44 8.46
N MET A 224 1.20 -5.23 8.98
CA MET A 224 0.17 -4.78 9.93
C MET A 224 0.75 -4.21 11.23
N ALA A 225 1.97 -4.59 11.62
CA ALA A 225 2.69 -3.98 12.76
C ALA A 225 2.91 -2.46 12.57
N ASN A 226 2.95 -1.94 11.35
CA ASN A 226 3.08 -0.51 11.12
C ASN A 226 1.84 0.27 11.57
N LEU A 227 0.68 -0.39 11.70
CA LEU A 227 -0.56 0.26 12.13
C LEU A 227 -0.48 0.75 13.57
N GLU A 228 0.36 0.16 14.42
CA GLU A 228 0.55 0.58 15.83
C GLU A 228 0.88 2.08 15.97
N LYS A 229 1.43 2.70 14.92
CA LYS A 229 1.75 4.14 14.88
C LYS A 229 0.54 5.02 14.59
N LEU A 230 -0.51 4.47 13.98
CA LEU A 230 -1.75 5.16 13.66
C LEU A 230 -2.68 5.17 14.87
N THR A 231 -2.26 5.84 15.94
CA THR A 231 -3.02 5.90 17.21
C THR A 231 -4.38 6.59 17.08
N GLY A 232 -4.58 7.35 16.00
CA GLY A 232 -5.86 7.94 15.60
C GLY A 232 -6.81 7.01 14.83
N LEU A 233 -6.38 5.79 14.45
CA LEU A 233 -7.17 4.90 13.60
C LEU A 233 -8.43 4.40 14.32
N ARG A 234 -9.58 4.62 13.66
CA ARG A 234 -10.92 4.27 14.16
C ARG A 234 -11.58 3.17 13.34
N TRP A 235 -11.44 3.23 12.01
CA TRP A 235 -12.04 2.30 11.07
C TRP A 235 -10.97 1.56 10.28
N LEU A 236 -10.89 0.24 10.45
CA LEU A 236 -10.00 -0.61 9.68
C LEU A 236 -10.79 -1.66 8.90
N PHE A 237 -10.79 -1.55 7.58
CA PHE A 237 -11.48 -2.49 6.72
C PHE A 237 -10.48 -3.28 5.89
N VAL A 238 -10.40 -4.58 6.12
CA VAL A 238 -9.50 -5.48 5.42
C VAL A 238 -10.30 -6.51 4.63
N PHE A 239 -10.18 -6.42 3.32
CA PHE A 239 -10.95 -7.21 2.37
C PHE A 239 -10.00 -7.97 1.44
N HIS A 240 -10.10 -9.29 1.42
CA HIS A 240 -9.33 -10.14 0.51
C HIS A 240 -7.80 -9.96 0.63
N THR A 241 -7.31 -9.66 1.83
CA THR A 241 -5.89 -9.57 2.15
C THR A 241 -5.52 -10.74 3.05
N SER A 242 -4.41 -11.42 2.75
CA SER A 242 -3.98 -12.66 3.41
C SER A 242 -3.32 -12.42 4.78
N ILE A 243 -4.03 -11.77 5.69
CA ILE A 243 -3.63 -11.62 7.10
C ILE A 243 -4.24 -12.72 7.98
N THR A 244 -3.54 -13.05 9.06
CA THR A 244 -3.92 -14.08 10.05
C THR A 244 -4.19 -13.47 11.43
N ASP A 245 -4.44 -14.32 12.43
CA ASP A 245 -4.56 -13.91 13.84
C ASP A 245 -3.29 -13.21 14.37
N SER A 246 -2.13 -13.37 13.71
CA SER A 246 -0.92 -12.63 14.08
C SER A 246 -1.09 -11.12 13.86
N ALA A 247 -1.75 -10.69 12.79
CA ALA A 247 -2.05 -9.27 12.55
C ALA A 247 -2.96 -8.67 13.63
N VAL A 248 -3.87 -9.47 14.20
CA VAL A 248 -4.82 -9.02 15.22
C VAL A 248 -4.11 -8.47 16.46
N LYS A 249 -2.95 -9.04 16.82
CA LYS A 249 -2.15 -8.60 17.98
C LYS A 249 -1.76 -7.13 17.90
N HIS A 250 -1.40 -6.66 16.71
CA HIS A 250 -1.05 -5.27 16.47
C HIS A 250 -2.25 -4.34 16.62
N LEU A 251 -3.44 -4.79 16.22
CA LEU A 251 -4.67 -3.99 16.31
C LEU A 251 -5.15 -3.76 17.75
N MET A 252 -4.86 -4.70 18.66
CA MET A 252 -5.18 -4.56 20.07
C MET A 252 -4.45 -3.41 20.77
N THR A 253 -3.37 -2.91 20.17
CA THR A 253 -2.61 -1.76 20.69
C THR A 253 -3.26 -0.42 20.37
N LEU A 254 -4.26 -0.39 19.47
CA LEU A 254 -4.85 0.83 18.95
C LEU A 254 -5.91 1.39 19.91
N PRO A 255 -5.66 2.57 20.53
CA PRO A 255 -6.50 3.07 21.60
C PRO A 255 -7.85 3.61 21.11
N ARG A 256 -8.02 3.86 19.81
CA ARG A 256 -9.22 4.50 19.23
C ARG A 256 -9.95 3.65 18.19
N LEU A 257 -9.58 2.37 18.06
CA LEU A 257 -10.17 1.48 17.07
C LEU A 257 -11.62 1.14 17.46
N ASP A 258 -12.58 1.58 16.64
CA ASP A 258 -14.02 1.47 16.88
C ASP A 258 -14.68 0.43 15.97
N GLU A 259 -14.19 0.24 14.75
CA GLU A 259 -14.78 -0.71 13.81
C GLU A 259 -13.71 -1.43 12.99
N VAL A 260 -13.77 -2.75 13.00
CA VAL A 260 -12.88 -3.61 12.22
C VAL A 260 -13.70 -4.57 11.37
N LYS A 261 -13.42 -4.60 10.06
CA LYS A 261 -14.02 -5.55 9.13
C LYS A 261 -12.96 -6.48 8.56
N PHE A 262 -13.17 -7.78 8.71
CA PHE A 262 -12.33 -8.82 8.14
C PHE A 262 -13.13 -9.69 7.18
N TYR A 263 -13.10 -9.35 5.89
CA TYR A 263 -13.80 -10.13 4.87
C TYR A 263 -12.80 -10.83 3.96
N GLY A 264 -12.93 -12.15 3.82
CA GLY A 264 -12.02 -12.92 2.97
C GLY A 264 -10.56 -12.89 3.44
N THR A 265 -10.32 -12.74 4.75
CA THR A 265 -8.99 -12.87 5.38
C THR A 265 -8.85 -14.26 6.02
N GLN A 266 -7.66 -14.58 6.54
CA GLN A 266 -7.39 -15.81 7.28
C GLN A 266 -7.54 -15.62 8.81
N VAL A 267 -8.08 -14.47 9.25
CA VAL A 267 -8.38 -14.23 10.67
C VAL A 267 -9.48 -15.20 11.12
N THR A 268 -9.21 -15.94 12.20
CA THR A 268 -10.10 -16.96 12.71
C THR A 268 -11.18 -16.37 13.61
N ALA A 269 -12.15 -17.19 14.01
CA ALA A 269 -13.12 -16.79 15.03
C ALA A 269 -12.45 -16.53 16.39
N ALA A 270 -11.35 -17.24 16.69
CA ALA A 270 -10.60 -17.05 17.92
C ALA A 270 -9.88 -15.69 17.95
N GLY A 271 -9.20 -15.33 16.86
CA GLY A 271 -8.59 -13.99 16.73
C GLY A 271 -9.61 -12.87 16.85
N VAL A 272 -10.81 -13.02 16.25
CA VAL A 272 -11.89 -12.04 16.44
C VAL A 272 -12.38 -11.96 17.87
N ALA A 273 -12.53 -13.09 18.56
CA ALA A 273 -12.94 -13.09 19.97
C ALA A 273 -11.92 -12.36 20.86
N GLU A 274 -10.62 -12.58 20.60
CA GLU A 274 -9.53 -11.88 21.28
C GLU A 274 -9.58 -10.36 21.01
N LEU A 275 -9.76 -9.95 19.74
CA LEU A 275 -9.89 -8.54 19.38
C LEU A 275 -11.12 -7.89 20.04
N LYS A 276 -12.28 -8.54 19.99
CA LYS A 276 -13.50 -8.04 20.65
C LYS A 276 -13.30 -7.86 22.15
N LYS A 277 -12.59 -8.78 22.81
CA LYS A 277 -12.27 -8.65 24.23
C LYS A 277 -11.36 -7.47 24.52
N SER A 278 -10.37 -7.22 23.66
CA SER A 278 -9.46 -6.06 23.77
C SER A 278 -10.19 -4.74 23.51
N LEU A 279 -11.07 -4.70 22.52
CA LEU A 279 -11.86 -3.51 22.21
C LEU A 279 -12.91 -3.25 23.29
N GLY A 280 -13.57 -4.27 23.83
CA GLY A 280 -14.70 -4.09 24.75
C GLY A 280 -15.91 -3.48 24.04
N ASP A 281 -16.81 -2.85 24.80
CA ASP A 281 -18.10 -2.34 24.28
C ASP A 281 -17.96 -1.15 23.32
N ARG A 282 -16.77 -0.53 23.26
CA ARG A 282 -16.47 0.62 22.40
C ARG A 282 -16.25 0.22 20.94
N GLY A 283 -15.94 -1.05 20.66
CA GLY A 283 -15.53 -1.49 19.32
C GLY A 283 -16.37 -2.62 18.75
N THR A 284 -16.58 -2.60 17.44
CA THR A 284 -17.29 -3.64 16.70
C THR A 284 -16.32 -4.37 15.76
N VAL A 285 -16.45 -5.70 15.72
CA VAL A 285 -15.66 -6.54 14.80
C VAL A 285 -16.62 -7.40 14.00
N ASP A 286 -16.71 -7.13 12.70
CA ASP A 286 -17.44 -7.94 11.74
C ASP A 286 -16.44 -8.79 10.94
N ARG A 287 -16.60 -10.11 11.03
CA ARG A 287 -15.78 -11.05 10.28
C ARG A 287 -16.67 -11.92 9.41
N ARG A 288 -16.39 -11.89 8.12
CA ARG A 288 -17.04 -12.74 7.12
C ARG A 288 -16.00 -13.69 6.57
N ALA A 289 -16.01 -14.90 7.14
CA ALA A 289 -15.27 -16.02 6.59
C ALA A 289 -15.79 -16.30 5.18
N GLY A 290 -14.87 -16.33 4.21
CA GLY A 290 -15.16 -16.18 2.80
C GLY A 290 -16.27 -17.03 2.21
N GLY A 291 -16.88 -16.43 1.20
CA GLY A 291 -17.89 -17.04 0.35
C GLY A 291 -18.53 -16.03 -0.59
N PHE A 292 -17.82 -14.95 -0.96
CA PHE A 292 -18.33 -14.06 -1.99
C PHE A 292 -18.05 -14.74 -3.32
N LEU A 293 -19.07 -15.43 -3.83
CA LEU A 293 -19.06 -15.88 -5.22
C LEU A 293 -18.99 -14.68 -6.19
N GLY A 294 -18.94 -13.44 -5.69
CA GLY A 294 -19.14 -12.22 -6.45
C GLY A 294 -20.62 -11.94 -6.64
N VAL A 295 -21.47 -12.28 -5.66
CA VAL A 295 -22.89 -11.95 -5.66
C VAL A 295 -23.22 -11.06 -4.47
N ALA A 296 -24.08 -10.09 -4.70
CA ALA A 296 -24.82 -9.42 -3.65
C ALA A 296 -26.21 -10.04 -3.58
N LEU A 297 -26.68 -10.28 -2.35
CA LEU A 297 -27.98 -10.88 -2.08
C LEU A 297 -28.85 -9.94 -1.25
N SER A 298 -30.17 -10.01 -1.43
CA SER A 298 -31.18 -9.29 -0.68
C SER A 298 -32.39 -10.19 -0.39
N GLY A 299 -33.18 -9.86 0.64
CA GLY A 299 -34.41 -10.60 0.94
C GLY A 299 -34.17 -12.11 1.20
N PRO A 300 -35.01 -13.02 0.68
CA PRO A 300 -34.87 -14.48 0.85
C PRO A 300 -33.81 -15.06 -0.10
N CYS A 301 -32.58 -14.52 -0.07
CA CYS A 301 -31.47 -14.90 -0.96
C CYS A 301 -31.68 -14.59 -2.45
N GLN A 302 -32.37 -13.50 -2.78
CA GLN A 302 -32.44 -13.00 -4.14
C GLN A 302 -31.14 -12.28 -4.53
N VAL A 303 -30.59 -12.62 -5.68
CA VAL A 303 -29.39 -11.99 -6.25
C VAL A 303 -29.73 -10.60 -6.73
N SER A 304 -29.19 -9.59 -6.06
CA SER A 304 -29.35 -8.18 -6.45
C SER A 304 -28.28 -7.73 -7.44
N ARG A 305 -27.10 -8.36 -7.42
CA ARG A 305 -25.99 -8.03 -8.33
C ARG A 305 -25.03 -9.19 -8.45
N VAL A 306 -24.49 -9.37 -9.65
CA VAL A 306 -23.37 -10.28 -9.92
C VAL A 306 -22.17 -9.44 -10.36
N VAL A 307 -21.00 -9.73 -9.80
CA VAL A 307 -19.73 -9.08 -10.11
C VAL A 307 -19.14 -9.77 -11.35
N PRO A 308 -18.81 -9.03 -12.43
CA PRO A 308 -18.22 -9.62 -13.63
C PRO A 308 -16.95 -10.44 -13.32
N GLN A 309 -16.76 -11.53 -14.07
CA GLN A 309 -15.65 -12.49 -13.97
C GLN A 309 -15.50 -13.23 -12.64
N SER A 310 -16.44 -13.04 -11.72
CA SER A 310 -16.46 -13.73 -10.43
C SER A 310 -16.85 -15.21 -10.58
N ALA A 311 -16.73 -15.97 -9.48
CA ALA A 311 -17.14 -17.38 -9.47
C ALA A 311 -18.64 -17.55 -9.81
N ALA A 312 -19.47 -16.62 -9.38
CA ALA A 312 -20.89 -16.57 -9.68
C ALA A 312 -21.16 -16.24 -11.14
N ASP A 313 -20.45 -15.24 -11.69
CA ASP A 313 -20.57 -14.89 -13.11
C ASP A 313 -20.19 -16.08 -14.01
N LYS A 314 -19.08 -16.75 -13.67
CA LYS A 314 -18.63 -17.98 -14.36
C LYS A 314 -19.60 -19.16 -14.19
N ALA A 315 -20.36 -19.18 -13.11
CA ALA A 315 -21.40 -20.17 -12.84
C ALA A 315 -22.76 -19.78 -13.42
N ASP A 316 -22.83 -18.72 -14.22
CA ASP A 316 -24.06 -18.16 -14.79
C ASP A 316 -25.11 -17.79 -13.72
N LEU A 317 -24.71 -17.39 -12.51
CA LEU A 317 -25.62 -16.69 -11.60
C LEU A 317 -25.98 -15.34 -12.21
N ARG A 318 -27.27 -14.97 -12.12
CA ARG A 318 -27.81 -13.74 -12.69
C ARG A 318 -28.53 -12.92 -11.64
N GLN A 319 -28.69 -11.63 -11.94
CA GLN A 319 -29.59 -10.78 -11.17
C GLN A 319 -31.00 -11.38 -11.18
N ASP A 320 -31.69 -11.25 -10.04
CA ASP A 320 -33.02 -11.77 -9.73
C ASP A 320 -33.14 -13.29 -9.54
N ASP A 321 -32.05 -14.05 -9.67
CA ASP A 321 -32.03 -15.45 -9.24
C ASP A 321 -32.30 -15.52 -7.72
N ILE A 322 -33.13 -16.47 -7.26
CA ILE A 322 -33.36 -16.71 -5.82
C ILE A 322 -32.68 -18.02 -5.44
N VAL A 323 -31.69 -17.99 -4.54
CA VAL A 323 -31.01 -19.21 -4.10
C VAL A 323 -31.93 -20.03 -3.19
N LEU A 324 -32.34 -21.22 -3.65
CA LEU A 324 -33.21 -22.15 -2.94
C LEU A 324 -32.44 -23.19 -2.14
N LYS A 325 -31.36 -23.74 -2.73
CA LYS A 325 -30.51 -24.74 -2.08
C LYS A 325 -29.02 -24.48 -2.28
N PHE A 326 -28.26 -24.96 -1.31
CA PHE A 326 -26.80 -25.01 -1.31
C PHE A 326 -26.36 -26.42 -0.88
N ALA A 327 -25.59 -27.11 -1.72
CA ALA A 327 -25.10 -28.47 -1.44
C ALA A 327 -26.23 -29.42 -0.94
N ASP A 328 -27.34 -29.45 -1.68
CA ASP A 328 -28.57 -30.22 -1.40
C ASP A 328 -29.41 -29.78 -0.18
N GLU A 329 -28.96 -28.78 0.58
CA GLU A 329 -29.73 -28.25 1.71
C GLU A 329 -30.49 -26.97 1.34
N TYR A 330 -31.74 -26.86 1.82
CA TYR A 330 -32.51 -25.63 1.65
C TYR A 330 -31.89 -24.45 2.37
N VAL A 331 -32.08 -23.29 1.75
CA VAL A 331 -31.57 -22.00 2.19
C VAL A 331 -32.76 -21.06 2.32
N THR A 332 -32.94 -20.46 3.49
CA THR A 332 -34.12 -19.62 3.77
C THR A 332 -33.78 -18.15 3.96
N THR A 333 -32.55 -17.84 4.36
CA THR A 333 -32.09 -16.46 4.60
C THR A 333 -30.67 -16.27 4.11
N VAL A 334 -30.30 -15.02 3.81
CA VAL A 334 -28.93 -14.68 3.40
C VAL A 334 -27.91 -15.10 4.46
N GLN A 335 -28.26 -15.00 5.75
CA GLN A 335 -27.39 -15.39 6.85
C GLN A 335 -27.19 -16.91 6.92
N ASP A 336 -28.24 -17.68 6.67
CA ASP A 336 -28.21 -19.15 6.58
C ASP A 336 -27.33 -19.61 5.41
N LEU A 337 -27.48 -18.97 4.24
CA LEU A 337 -26.63 -19.22 3.09
C LEU A 337 -25.15 -18.96 3.40
N ILE A 338 -24.84 -17.82 4.01
CA ILE A 338 -23.47 -17.46 4.40
C ILE A 338 -22.91 -18.49 5.39
N GLY A 339 -23.71 -18.94 6.36
CA GLY A 339 -23.35 -19.98 7.31
C GLY A 339 -23.00 -21.30 6.62
N LYS A 340 -23.86 -21.77 5.71
CA LYS A 340 -23.67 -23.02 4.94
C LYS A 340 -22.45 -22.93 4.01
N ILE A 341 -22.31 -21.82 3.29
CA ILE A 341 -21.14 -21.53 2.45
C ILE A 341 -19.84 -21.50 3.29
N GLY A 342 -19.91 -20.99 4.51
CA GLY A 342 -18.79 -20.91 5.45
C GLY A 342 -18.44 -22.24 6.13
N ALA A 343 -19.39 -23.18 6.27
CA ALA A 343 -19.19 -24.51 6.84
C ALA A 343 -18.66 -25.51 5.79
N ASN A 344 -19.03 -25.34 4.51
CA ASN A 344 -18.65 -26.24 3.42
C ASN A 344 -17.37 -25.74 2.72
N ARG A 345 -16.24 -25.83 3.45
CA ARG A 345 -14.94 -25.20 3.13
C ARG A 345 -13.97 -26.06 2.30
N LEU A 346 -14.37 -27.26 1.93
CA LEU A 346 -13.55 -28.12 1.09
C LEU A 346 -13.67 -27.60 -0.35
N GLY A 347 -12.54 -27.36 -1.02
CA GLY A 347 -12.52 -27.00 -2.44
C GLY A 347 -13.30 -28.00 -3.29
N GLY A 348 -13.80 -27.55 -4.45
CA GLY A 348 -14.61 -28.37 -5.35
C GLY A 348 -15.71 -27.57 -6.06
N ARG A 349 -16.43 -28.24 -6.97
CA ARG A 349 -17.68 -27.74 -7.55
C ARG A 349 -18.76 -27.77 -6.48
N ILE A 350 -19.39 -26.63 -6.22
CA ILE A 350 -20.52 -26.57 -5.29
C ILE A 350 -21.80 -26.30 -6.07
N GLN A 351 -22.80 -27.14 -5.84
CA GLN A 351 -24.08 -27.07 -6.50
C GLN A 351 -25.01 -26.08 -5.78
N PHE A 352 -25.63 -25.21 -6.56
CA PHE A 352 -26.68 -24.28 -6.18
C PHE A 352 -27.94 -24.63 -6.96
N GLU A 353 -29.08 -24.66 -6.27
CA GLU A 353 -30.38 -24.64 -6.93
C GLU A 353 -30.94 -23.23 -6.79
N VAL A 354 -31.16 -22.55 -7.91
CA VAL A 354 -31.72 -21.19 -7.95
C VAL A 354 -33.07 -21.20 -8.64
N LEU A 355 -33.98 -20.31 -8.25
CA LEU A 355 -35.20 -20.03 -8.99
C LEU A 355 -34.91 -18.89 -9.98
N ARG A 356 -35.04 -19.16 -11.28
CA ARG A 356 -34.90 -18.17 -12.34
C ARG A 356 -36.20 -18.12 -13.14
N GLY A 357 -36.91 -16.99 -13.07
CA GLY A 357 -38.19 -16.85 -13.78
C GLY A 357 -39.22 -17.92 -13.40
N TYR A 358 -39.26 -18.33 -12.13
CA TYR A 358 -40.12 -19.40 -11.57
C TYR A 358 -39.72 -20.85 -11.92
N GLU A 359 -38.61 -21.07 -12.62
CA GLU A 359 -38.08 -22.41 -12.88
C GLU A 359 -36.82 -22.69 -12.03
N PRO A 360 -36.70 -23.89 -11.41
CA PRO A 360 -35.48 -24.30 -10.74
C PRO A 360 -34.35 -24.55 -11.74
N VAL A 361 -33.22 -23.89 -11.54
CA VAL A 361 -31.99 -24.04 -12.33
C VAL A 361 -30.88 -24.53 -11.42
N GLN A 362 -30.19 -25.59 -11.82
CA GLN A 362 -29.01 -26.10 -11.12
C GLN A 362 -27.77 -25.43 -11.69
N LEU A 363 -27.01 -24.76 -10.83
CA LEU A 363 -25.78 -24.05 -11.16
C LEU A 363 -24.62 -24.67 -10.39
N ASN A 364 -23.49 -24.85 -11.06
CA ASN A 364 -22.27 -25.34 -10.43
C ASN A 364 -21.30 -24.18 -10.28
N VAL A 365 -21.06 -23.77 -9.05
CA VAL A 365 -20.12 -22.70 -8.75
C VAL A 365 -18.79 -23.31 -8.36
N GLU A 366 -17.79 -23.11 -9.22
CA GLU A 366 -16.41 -23.48 -8.92
C GLU A 366 -15.79 -22.44 -7.99
N ARG A 367 -15.44 -22.88 -6.78
CA ARG A 367 -14.64 -22.05 -5.88
C ARG A 367 -13.18 -22.13 -6.30
N LYS A 368 -12.59 -21.02 -6.74
CA LYS A 368 -11.13 -20.84 -6.65
C LYS A 368 -10.77 -20.39 -5.24
N GLY A 369 -10.32 -21.32 -4.40
CA GLY A 369 -9.83 -21.02 -3.06
C GLY A 369 -9.07 -22.18 -2.42
N GLY A 370 -7.78 -21.99 -2.15
CA GLY A 370 -7.08 -22.44 -0.94
C GLY A 370 -6.94 -23.93 -0.62
N ALA A 371 -7.38 -24.86 -1.47
CA ALA A 371 -7.40 -26.27 -1.14
C ALA A 371 -6.22 -27.06 -1.71
N LEU A 372 -5.92 -28.20 -1.07
CA LEU A 372 -5.07 -29.27 -1.62
C LEU A 372 -5.51 -29.64 -3.04
N GLY A 373 -6.82 -29.54 -3.36
CA GLY A 373 -7.38 -29.72 -4.71
C GLY A 373 -7.34 -31.17 -5.18
N ILE A 374 -7.74 -32.06 -4.27
CA ILE A 374 -7.94 -33.48 -4.54
C ILE A 374 -9.36 -33.88 -4.14
N GLU A 375 -9.93 -34.81 -4.90
CA GLU A 375 -11.03 -35.65 -4.44
C GLU A 375 -10.44 -37.01 -4.05
N GLY A 376 -11.01 -37.68 -3.06
CA GLY A 376 -10.51 -38.99 -2.64
C GLY A 376 -11.50 -39.80 -1.81
N GLU A 377 -11.08 -41.01 -1.46
CA GLU A 377 -11.83 -41.98 -0.66
C GLU A 377 -10.95 -42.54 0.46
N SER A 378 -11.50 -42.66 1.67
CA SER A 378 -10.84 -43.33 2.80
C SER A 378 -10.75 -44.84 2.53
N ARG A 379 -9.54 -45.38 2.27
CA ARG A 379 -9.33 -46.81 1.96
C ARG A 379 -8.26 -47.44 2.85
N GLY A 380 -8.64 -47.77 4.08
CA GLY A 380 -7.91 -48.64 5.03
C GLY A 380 -6.54 -48.16 5.50
N VAL A 381 -5.59 -48.01 4.58
CA VAL A 381 -4.18 -47.67 4.83
C VAL A 381 -3.87 -46.21 4.42
N GLY A 382 -4.85 -45.47 3.89
CA GLY A 382 -4.67 -44.07 3.50
C GLY A 382 -5.83 -43.55 2.66
N ILE A 383 -5.67 -42.33 2.16
CA ILE A 383 -6.67 -41.68 1.30
C ILE A 383 -6.32 -41.93 -0.16
N PHE A 384 -7.19 -42.62 -0.87
CA PHE A 384 -7.03 -42.85 -2.30
C PHE A 384 -7.51 -41.63 -3.09
N VAL A 385 -6.63 -41.04 -3.89
CA VAL A 385 -6.90 -39.84 -4.68
C VAL A 385 -7.67 -40.24 -5.94
N THR A 386 -8.94 -39.86 -6.01
CA THR A 386 -9.83 -40.15 -7.14
C THR A 386 -9.78 -39.09 -8.23
N LYS A 387 -9.40 -37.86 -7.88
CA LYS A 387 -9.22 -36.74 -8.82
C LYS A 387 -8.25 -35.72 -8.25
N VAL A 388 -7.54 -35.00 -9.12
CA VAL A 388 -6.69 -33.85 -8.77
C VAL A 388 -7.04 -32.70 -9.72
N ASP A 389 -7.26 -31.51 -9.18
CA ASP A 389 -7.54 -30.32 -9.98
C ASP A 389 -6.22 -29.76 -10.57
N GLU A 390 -6.19 -29.41 -11.86
CA GLU A 390 -4.97 -29.08 -12.61
C GLU A 390 -4.18 -27.88 -12.05
N ASP A 391 -4.86 -26.92 -11.42
CA ASP A 391 -4.27 -25.70 -10.82
C ASP A 391 -4.02 -25.83 -9.30
N SER A 392 -4.15 -27.02 -8.72
CA SER A 392 -4.15 -27.19 -7.25
C SER A 392 -2.77 -27.31 -6.61
N ALA A 393 -2.71 -27.10 -5.29
CA ALA A 393 -1.52 -27.37 -4.48
C ALA A 393 -1.05 -28.85 -4.61
N ALA A 394 -1.98 -29.79 -4.76
CA ALA A 394 -1.67 -31.19 -5.02
C ALA A 394 -1.08 -31.41 -6.42
N ALA A 395 -1.63 -30.77 -7.45
CA ALA A 395 -1.08 -30.84 -8.80
C ALA A 395 0.34 -30.26 -8.85
N VAL A 396 0.58 -29.11 -8.21
CA VAL A 396 1.90 -28.49 -8.09
C VAL A 396 2.89 -29.38 -7.33
N ALA A 397 2.46 -30.01 -6.24
CA ALA A 397 3.25 -31.01 -5.51
C ALA A 397 3.46 -32.33 -6.31
N GLY A 398 2.82 -32.47 -7.46
CA GLY A 398 2.91 -33.63 -8.33
C GLY A 398 2.18 -34.87 -7.79
N ILE A 399 1.16 -34.66 -6.95
CA ILE A 399 0.16 -35.65 -6.59
C ILE A 399 -0.76 -35.85 -7.80
N ARG A 400 -1.15 -37.10 -8.06
CA ARG A 400 -1.93 -37.51 -9.22
C ARG A 400 -3.11 -38.38 -8.81
N GLN A 401 -4.11 -38.45 -9.69
CA GLN A 401 -5.16 -39.45 -9.60
C GLN A 401 -4.53 -40.86 -9.51
N GLY A 402 -5.03 -41.67 -8.58
CA GLY A 402 -4.51 -43.01 -8.28
C GLY A 402 -3.45 -43.05 -7.18
N ASP A 403 -2.95 -41.90 -6.72
CA ASP A 403 -2.08 -41.84 -5.55
C ASP A 403 -2.82 -42.23 -4.27
N ARG A 404 -2.09 -42.75 -3.29
CA ARG A 404 -2.61 -42.95 -1.94
C ARG A 404 -1.84 -42.13 -0.93
N ILE A 405 -2.46 -41.12 -0.34
CA ILE A 405 -1.87 -40.30 0.72
C ILE A 405 -1.82 -41.13 2.00
N TYR A 406 -0.62 -41.32 2.52
CA TYR A 406 -0.32 -42.18 3.66
C TYR A 406 0.00 -41.37 4.93
N THR A 407 0.78 -40.30 4.80
CA THR A 407 1.13 -39.41 5.93
C THR A 407 1.00 -37.95 5.56
N TRP A 408 0.82 -37.13 6.59
CA TRP A 408 0.83 -35.67 6.56
C TRP A 408 1.66 -35.16 7.74
N ASN A 409 2.74 -34.43 7.46
CA ASN A 409 3.73 -34.00 8.46
C ASN A 409 4.19 -35.14 9.38
N ARG A 410 4.48 -36.30 8.78
CA ARG A 410 4.90 -37.56 9.45
C ARG A 410 3.80 -38.28 10.23
N ASP A 411 2.63 -37.68 10.41
CA ASP A 411 1.49 -38.35 11.04
C ASP A 411 0.71 -39.16 10.00
N SER A 412 0.37 -40.42 10.33
CA SER A 412 -0.44 -41.26 9.43
C SER A 412 -1.83 -40.66 9.25
N VAL A 413 -2.34 -40.63 8.03
CA VAL A 413 -3.70 -40.17 7.73
C VAL A 413 -4.47 -41.31 7.11
N ARG A 414 -5.60 -41.69 7.70
CA ARG A 414 -6.42 -42.82 7.21
C ARG A 414 -7.77 -42.38 6.67
N GLU A 415 -8.28 -41.26 7.15
CA GLU A 415 -9.61 -40.77 6.81
C GLU A 415 -9.58 -39.34 6.29
N LEU A 416 -10.47 -39.03 5.34
CA LEU A 416 -10.62 -37.68 4.77
C LEU A 416 -10.85 -36.58 5.82
N PRO A 417 -11.69 -36.75 6.86
CA PRO A 417 -11.88 -35.72 7.89
C PRO A 417 -10.60 -35.44 8.71
N GLU A 418 -9.73 -36.44 8.88
CA GLU A 418 -8.45 -36.30 9.56
C GLU A 418 -7.47 -35.48 8.71
N LEU A 419 -7.39 -35.77 7.41
CA LEU A 419 -6.63 -34.95 6.45
C LEU A 419 -7.16 -33.51 6.44
N ALA A 420 -8.49 -33.37 6.50
CA ALA A 420 -9.16 -32.08 6.49
C ALA A 420 -8.69 -31.19 7.64
N LYS A 421 -8.73 -31.72 8.86
CA LYS A 421 -8.30 -30.99 10.06
C LYS A 421 -6.81 -30.63 10.04
N ARG A 422 -5.97 -31.47 9.42
CA ARG A 422 -4.52 -31.26 9.36
C ARG A 422 -4.08 -30.25 8.30
N TYR A 423 -4.82 -30.11 7.19
CA TYR A 423 -4.54 -29.04 6.22
C TYR A 423 -4.91 -27.66 6.80
N GLU A 424 -5.98 -27.55 7.60
CA GLU A 424 -6.43 -26.26 8.17
C GLU A 424 -5.38 -25.62 9.10
N ALA A 425 -4.49 -26.44 9.67
CA ALA A 425 -3.49 -26.02 10.65
C ALA A 425 -2.10 -25.74 10.05
N ALA A 426 -1.90 -25.90 8.73
CA ALA A 426 -0.57 -25.89 8.13
C ALA A 426 -0.51 -25.06 6.83
N ALA A 427 0.42 -24.11 6.75
CA ALA A 427 0.71 -23.35 5.52
C ALA A 427 1.50 -24.19 4.49
N GLN A 428 2.21 -25.22 4.96
CA GLN A 428 2.97 -26.17 4.15
C GLN A 428 2.97 -27.53 4.85
N ALA A 429 3.09 -28.61 4.09
CA ALA A 429 3.15 -29.96 4.66
C ALA A 429 4.03 -30.92 3.85
N GLU A 430 4.74 -31.79 4.56
CA GLU A 430 5.40 -32.97 4.01
C GLU A 430 4.40 -34.13 3.94
N VAL A 431 4.08 -34.57 2.74
CA VAL A 431 3.06 -35.59 2.46
C VAL A 431 3.72 -36.79 1.81
N VAL A 432 3.52 -37.99 2.34
CA VAL A 432 3.97 -39.21 1.65
C VAL A 432 2.80 -39.81 0.89
N VAL A 433 2.97 -39.97 -0.42
CA VAL A 433 2.02 -40.68 -1.28
C VAL A 433 2.57 -42.03 -1.73
N ILE A 434 1.70 -43.02 -1.89
CA ILE A 434 2.05 -44.30 -2.49
C ILE A 434 1.53 -44.31 -3.92
N ARG A 435 2.44 -44.49 -4.89
CA ARG A 435 2.12 -44.63 -6.32
C ARG A 435 2.75 -45.91 -6.85
N GLY A 436 1.95 -46.83 -7.35
CA GLY A 436 2.45 -48.10 -7.89
C GLY A 436 3.27 -48.94 -6.89
N GLY A 437 2.98 -48.84 -5.59
CA GLY A 437 3.69 -49.55 -4.52
C GLY A 437 4.96 -48.84 -4.00
N GLN A 438 5.36 -47.72 -4.59
CA GLN A 438 6.49 -46.90 -4.12
C GLN A 438 6.01 -45.74 -3.25
N THR A 439 6.72 -45.47 -2.15
CA THR A 439 6.51 -44.29 -1.30
C THR A 439 7.25 -43.08 -1.86
N LEU A 440 6.51 -42.00 -2.11
CA LEU A 440 7.01 -40.75 -2.68
C LEU A 440 6.74 -39.61 -1.70
N PRO A 441 7.77 -39.04 -1.05
CA PRO A 441 7.61 -37.82 -0.26
C PRO A 441 7.35 -36.64 -1.20
N LYS A 442 6.37 -35.82 -0.84
CA LYS A 442 5.91 -34.64 -1.55
C LYS A 442 5.87 -33.48 -0.58
N GLU A 443 6.39 -32.33 -1.00
CA GLU A 443 6.17 -31.10 -0.28
C GLU A 443 4.97 -30.39 -0.90
N VAL A 444 3.94 -30.18 -0.10
CA VAL A 444 2.74 -29.46 -0.50
C VAL A 444 2.77 -28.10 0.14
N ILE A 445 2.77 -27.06 -0.69
CA ILE A 445 2.58 -25.68 -0.24
C ILE A 445 1.10 -25.36 -0.42
N LEU A 446 0.39 -25.14 0.68
CA LEU A 446 -1.04 -24.83 0.67
C LEU A 446 -1.19 -23.31 0.51
N GLY A 447 -1.56 -22.86 -0.71
CA GLY A 447 -1.54 -21.45 -1.07
C GLY A 447 -2.54 -20.57 -0.29
N GLY A 448 -2.23 -19.32 0.08
CA GLY A 448 -1.16 -18.46 -0.41
C GLY A 448 -1.22 -18.33 -1.94
N TRP A 449 -2.13 -17.51 -2.47
CA TRP A 449 -2.37 -17.43 -3.93
C TRP A 449 -1.81 -16.15 -4.54
N THR A 450 -1.11 -16.33 -5.67
CA THR A 450 -0.93 -15.37 -6.76
C THR A 450 -1.96 -15.68 -7.85
N TRP A 451 -2.50 -14.65 -8.51
CA TRP A 451 -3.29 -14.81 -9.74
C TRP A 451 -2.37 -14.81 -10.96
N PRO A 452 -2.64 -15.64 -11.99
CA PRO A 452 -2.01 -15.46 -13.28
C PRO A 452 -2.50 -14.14 -13.89
N ASP A 453 -1.56 -13.42 -14.51
CA ASP A 453 -1.79 -12.14 -15.18
C ASP A 453 -3.04 -12.19 -16.08
N LEU A 454 -3.93 -11.21 -15.91
CA LEU A 454 -5.03 -10.98 -16.83
C LEU A 454 -4.98 -9.52 -17.28
N ASN A 455 -4.54 -9.38 -18.54
CA ASN A 455 -4.58 -8.18 -19.38
C ASN A 455 -5.98 -7.54 -19.45
#